data_AF-A0AAJ5X047-F1
#
_entry.id   AF-A0AAJ5X047-F1
#
_cell.length_a   1.000
_cell.length_b   1.000
_cell.length_c   1.000
_cell.angle_alpha   90.00
_cell.angle_beta   90.00
_cell.angle_gamma   90.00
#
_symmetry.space_group_name_H-M   'P 1'
#
loop_
_entity.id
_entity.type
_entity.pdbx_description
1 polymer ?
#
loop_
_entity_poly.entity_id
_entity_poly.type
_entity_poly.pdbx_seq_one_letter_code
_entity_poly.pdbx_strand_id
1 'polypeptide(L)'
;MVDAVSTNTATSRITKGAGAMASNFETFLTLLTTQMKNQDPLKPLDSNQFTSQLTQMAGVEQQLLTNDLLTSLLKAQSAGGLDNASNYIGKQVTAAWTATEFNDGKATWAYELGKDADKATLQVIDSKGAVVWQGSAPDKSSGLHTFTWDGKMKDGSTVDAGGVYTLKVAATDSSGAAIDSQALIQGRVTGVEMYNGAPYLVIGKSILPLSTVISLNEITSQANNDDTENPNVSTEEAAA
;
A
#
# COMPACT_ATOMS: atom_id res chain seq x y z
N MET A 1 1.40 22.37 7.50
CA MET A 1 0.35 22.03 6.52
C MET A 1 1.03 22.04 5.15
N VAL A 2 1.19 20.87 4.53
CA VAL A 2 1.78 20.77 3.19
C VAL A 2 0.65 20.93 2.19
N ASP A 3 0.52 22.12 1.60
CA ASP A 3 -0.50 22.37 0.58
C ASP A 3 -0.33 21.38 -0.56
N ALA A 4 -1.43 20.70 -0.89
CA ALA A 4 -1.51 19.88 -2.09
C ALA A 4 -1.11 20.77 -3.28
N VAL A 5 -0.05 20.37 -3.99
CA VAL A 5 0.34 21.02 -5.24
C VAL A 5 -0.74 20.69 -6.26
N SER A 6 -1.75 21.57 -6.35
CA SER A 6 -2.73 21.56 -7.43
C SER A 6 -1.99 21.71 -8.76
N THR A 7 -2.51 21.08 -9.82
CA THR A 7 -2.07 21.27 -11.21
C THR A 7 -1.91 22.74 -11.59
N ASN A 8 -2.68 23.64 -10.98
CA ASN A 8 -2.56 25.09 -11.14
C ASN A 8 -1.24 25.68 -10.61
N THR A 9 -0.67 25.11 -9.55
CA THR A 9 0.59 25.58 -8.95
C THR A 9 1.79 25.18 -9.81
N ALA A 10 1.75 24.00 -10.45
CA ALA A 10 2.77 23.56 -11.40
C ALA A 10 2.77 24.45 -12.67
N THR A 11 1.59 24.72 -13.24
CA THR A 11 1.45 25.66 -14.37
C THR A 11 1.97 27.05 -14.02
N SER A 12 1.64 27.58 -12.83
CA SER A 12 2.12 28.90 -12.40
C SER A 12 3.65 28.99 -12.25
N ARG A 13 4.31 27.91 -11.81
CA ARG A 13 5.78 27.85 -11.71
C ARG A 13 6.45 27.74 -13.08
N ILE A 14 5.87 26.97 -14.02
CA ILE A 14 6.34 26.89 -15.40
C ILE A 14 6.22 28.27 -16.08
N THR A 15 5.10 28.97 -15.91
CA THR A 15 4.91 30.31 -16.45
C THR A 15 5.89 31.33 -15.83
N LYS A 16 6.19 31.21 -14.53
CA LYS A 16 7.20 32.05 -13.87
C LYS A 16 8.63 31.76 -14.35
N GLY A 17 8.99 30.49 -14.54
CA GLY A 17 10.28 30.11 -15.12
C GLY A 17 10.45 30.62 -16.55
N ALA A 18 9.42 30.48 -17.38
CA ALA A 18 9.40 31.06 -18.73
C ALA A 18 9.51 32.60 -18.71
N GLY A 19 8.86 33.26 -17.75
CA GLY A 19 8.96 34.70 -17.54
C GLY A 19 10.35 35.16 -17.09
N ALA A 20 11.03 34.40 -16.22
CA ALA A 20 12.40 34.70 -15.79
C ALA A 20 13.40 34.57 -16.95
N MET A 21 13.23 33.55 -17.81
CA MET A 21 14.03 33.38 -19.03
C MET A 21 13.85 34.55 -20.01
N ALA A 22 12.61 34.98 -20.22
CA ALA A 22 12.31 36.14 -21.06
C ALA A 22 12.94 37.42 -20.49
N SER A 23 12.85 37.65 -19.18
CA SER A 23 13.47 38.80 -18.50
C SER A 23 14.99 38.82 -18.60
N ASN A 24 15.65 37.65 -18.48
CA ASN A 24 17.10 37.54 -18.62
C ASN A 24 17.55 37.80 -20.06
N PHE A 25 16.75 37.40 -21.06
CA PHE A 25 16.99 37.71 -22.47
C PHE A 25 16.82 39.19 -22.79
N GLU A 26 15.78 39.84 -22.24
CA GLU A 26 15.54 41.29 -22.37
C GLU A 26 16.69 42.10 -21.77
N THR A 27 17.18 41.67 -20.60
CA THR A 27 18.34 42.27 -19.91
C THR A 27 19.61 42.10 -20.75
N PHE A 28 19.80 40.92 -21.36
CA PHE A 28 20.89 40.67 -22.29
C PHE A 28 20.85 41.58 -23.51
N LEU A 29 19.70 41.71 -24.19
CA LEU A 29 19.54 42.60 -25.35
C LEU A 29 19.76 44.07 -24.97
N THR A 30 19.31 44.48 -23.79
CA THR A 30 19.52 45.84 -23.27
C THR A 30 21.00 46.12 -23.03
N LEU A 31 21.73 45.19 -22.41
CA LEU A 31 23.17 45.31 -22.19
C LEU A 31 23.95 45.27 -23.51
N LEU A 32 23.59 44.40 -24.46
CA LEU A 32 24.20 44.33 -25.79
C LEU A 32 24.02 45.64 -26.57
N THR A 33 22.82 46.19 -26.56
CA THR A 33 22.49 47.47 -27.23
C THR A 33 23.21 48.65 -26.57
N THR A 34 23.31 48.64 -25.23
CA THR A 34 24.03 49.66 -24.47
C THR A 34 25.54 49.60 -24.71
N GLN A 35 26.10 48.39 -24.84
CA GLN A 35 27.49 48.18 -25.20
C GLN A 35 27.77 48.64 -26.62
N MET A 36 26.96 48.28 -27.62
CA MET A 36 27.12 48.78 -29.01
C MET A 36 27.09 50.31 -29.12
N LYS A 37 26.33 51.00 -28.25
CA LYS A 37 26.29 52.47 -28.20
C LYS A 37 27.53 53.11 -27.57
N ASN A 38 28.28 52.40 -26.74
CA ASN A 38 29.34 52.98 -25.89
C ASN A 38 30.71 52.24 -25.96
N GLN A 39 30.89 51.27 -26.86
CA GLN A 39 32.17 50.54 -27.00
C GLN A 39 33.21 51.36 -27.77
N ASP A 40 34.45 51.32 -27.30
CA ASP A 40 35.64 51.69 -28.05
C ASP A 40 35.94 50.59 -29.10
N PRO A 41 36.01 50.90 -30.40
CA PRO A 41 36.19 49.91 -31.47
C PRO A 41 37.47 49.07 -31.38
N LEU A 42 38.43 49.42 -30.51
CA LEU A 42 39.71 48.73 -30.38
C LEU A 42 39.76 47.65 -29.27
N LYS A 43 38.71 47.50 -28.44
CA LYS A 43 38.63 46.44 -27.41
C LYS A 43 37.20 45.94 -27.18
N PRO A 44 36.66 45.08 -28.05
CA PRO A 44 35.38 44.44 -27.79
C PRO A 44 35.49 43.55 -26.54
N LEU A 45 34.73 43.86 -25.48
CA LEU A 45 34.45 42.86 -24.44
C LEU A 45 33.71 41.68 -25.08
N ASP A 46 34.10 40.46 -24.72
CA ASP A 46 33.62 39.22 -25.33
C ASP A 46 32.17 38.92 -24.92
N SER A 47 31.23 39.54 -25.62
CA SER A 47 29.79 39.38 -25.44
C SER A 47 29.35 37.91 -25.54
N ASN A 48 30.13 37.06 -26.23
CA ASN A 48 29.89 35.61 -26.28
C ASN A 48 30.04 34.95 -24.91
N GLN A 49 30.94 35.43 -24.05
CA GLN A 49 31.19 34.83 -22.74
C GLN A 49 30.00 35.05 -21.79
N PHE A 50 29.37 36.22 -21.85
CA PHE A 50 28.17 36.56 -21.07
C PHE A 50 26.93 35.80 -21.58
N THR A 51 26.74 35.70 -22.89
CA THR A 51 25.69 34.86 -23.49
C THR A 51 25.86 33.39 -23.12
N SER A 52 27.10 32.91 -23.09
CA SER A 52 27.42 31.54 -22.69
C SER A 52 27.08 31.28 -21.21
N GLN A 53 27.44 32.20 -20.31
CA GLN A 53 27.08 32.11 -18.89
C GLN A 53 25.56 32.18 -18.64
N LEU A 54 24.84 33.06 -19.35
CA LEU A 54 23.37 33.12 -19.26
C LEU A 54 22.71 31.84 -19.77
N THR A 55 23.21 31.28 -20.88
CA THR A 55 22.71 30.01 -21.43
C THR A 55 22.98 28.84 -20.48
N GLN A 56 24.15 28.82 -19.84
CA GLN A 56 24.48 27.83 -18.81
C GLN A 56 23.56 27.96 -17.60
N MET A 57 23.33 29.17 -17.10
CA MET A 57 22.45 29.42 -15.96
C MET A 57 20.99 29.07 -16.26
N ALA A 58 20.49 29.43 -17.46
CA ALA A 58 19.19 29.03 -17.97
C ALA A 58 19.03 27.50 -18.05
N GLY A 59 20.08 26.82 -18.51
CA GLY A 59 20.11 25.35 -18.55
C GLY A 59 20.03 24.72 -17.16
N VAL A 60 20.76 25.25 -16.18
CA VAL A 60 20.71 24.78 -14.79
C VAL A 60 19.35 25.06 -14.15
N GLU A 61 18.77 26.23 -14.37
CA GLU A 61 17.42 26.57 -13.88
C GLU A 61 16.35 25.64 -14.47
N GLN A 62 16.42 25.33 -15.77
CA GLN A 62 15.52 24.38 -16.42
C GLN A 62 15.68 22.96 -15.86
N GLN A 63 16.91 22.53 -15.55
CA GLN A 63 17.17 21.24 -14.89
C GLN A 63 16.59 21.20 -13.48
N LEU A 64 16.77 22.28 -12.70
CA LEU A 64 16.20 22.38 -11.35
C LEU A 64 14.67 22.32 -11.39
N LEU A 65 14.04 23.06 -12.31
CA LEU A 65 12.59 23.01 -12.54
C LEU A 65 12.12 21.60 -12.92
N THR A 66 12.88 20.88 -13.74
CA THR A 66 12.58 19.50 -14.13
C THR A 66 12.63 18.56 -12.92
N ASN A 67 13.67 18.66 -12.08
CA ASN A 67 13.78 17.87 -10.85
C ASN A 67 12.64 18.16 -9.87
N ASP A 68 12.23 19.41 -9.73
CA ASP A 68 11.08 19.80 -8.92
C ASP A 68 9.78 19.18 -9.45
N LEU A 69 9.55 19.23 -10.76
CA LEU A 69 8.38 18.61 -11.40
C LEU A 69 8.38 17.09 -11.23
N LEU A 70 9.52 16.42 -11.36
CA LEU A 70 9.65 14.98 -11.10
C LEU A 70 9.32 14.64 -9.63
N THR A 71 9.79 15.46 -8.69
CA THR A 71 9.48 15.31 -7.27
C THR A 71 7.98 15.51 -7.01
N SER A 72 7.35 16.49 -7.66
CA SER A 72 5.91 16.71 -7.59
C SER A 72 5.11 15.56 -8.18
N LEU A 73 5.54 14.98 -9.31
CA LEU A 73 4.91 13.82 -9.93
C LEU A 73 4.94 12.60 -9.00
N LEU A 74 6.09 12.33 -8.37
CA LEU A 74 6.22 11.24 -7.41
C LEU A 74 5.29 11.42 -6.20
N LYS A 75 5.16 12.66 -5.71
CA LYS A 75 4.21 12.99 -4.63
C LYS A 75 2.75 12.79 -5.07
N ALA A 76 2.38 13.22 -6.28
CA ALA A 76 1.03 13.02 -6.82
C ALA A 76 0.70 11.52 -6.97
N GLN A 77 1.66 10.72 -7.44
CA GLN A 77 1.51 9.27 -7.52
C GLN A 77 1.30 8.64 -6.13
N SER A 78 2.02 9.11 -5.10
CA SER A 78 1.84 8.63 -3.72
C SER A 78 0.49 9.03 -3.12
N ALA A 79 -0.04 10.20 -3.48
CA ALA A 79 -1.35 10.68 -3.03
C ALA A 79 -2.49 9.82 -3.60
N GLY A 80 -2.39 9.39 -4.86
CA GLY A 80 -3.35 8.46 -5.47
C GLY A 80 -3.36 7.06 -4.82
N GLY A 81 -2.30 6.69 -4.08
CA GLY A 81 -2.25 5.44 -3.32
C GLY A 81 -3.31 5.36 -2.22
N LEU A 82 -3.57 6.48 -1.53
CA LEU A 82 -4.56 6.54 -0.45
C LEU A 82 -5.99 6.44 -0.98
N ASP A 83 -6.31 7.16 -2.05
CA ASP A 83 -7.64 7.13 -2.68
C ASP A 83 -8.00 5.71 -3.14
N ASN A 84 -7.06 5.01 -3.78
CA ASN A 84 -7.26 3.64 -4.22
C ASN A 84 -7.37 2.66 -3.04
N ALA A 85 -6.56 2.85 -2.00
CA ALA A 85 -6.58 2.03 -0.81
C ALA A 85 -7.87 2.24 0.02
N SER A 86 -8.46 3.42 0.01
CA SER A 86 -9.71 3.72 0.71
C SER A 86 -10.87 2.82 0.27
N ASN A 87 -10.87 2.36 -1.00
CA ASN A 87 -11.86 1.42 -1.54
C ASN A 87 -11.82 0.03 -0.88
N TYR A 88 -10.76 -0.29 -0.14
CA TYR A 88 -10.64 -1.55 0.60
C TYR A 88 -11.34 -1.48 1.95
N ILE A 89 -11.54 -0.28 2.52
CA ILE A 89 -12.18 -0.11 3.83
C ILE A 89 -13.57 -0.74 3.80
N GLY A 90 -13.82 -1.60 4.79
CA GLY A 90 -15.07 -2.32 4.94
C GLY A 90 -15.19 -3.60 4.11
N LYS A 91 -14.25 -3.88 3.19
CA LYS A 91 -14.18 -5.14 2.45
C LYS A 91 -13.41 -6.19 3.23
N GLN A 92 -13.66 -7.46 2.90
CA GLN A 92 -12.89 -8.59 3.39
C GLN A 92 -11.67 -8.76 2.49
N VAL A 93 -10.48 -8.86 3.07
CA VAL A 93 -9.24 -9.11 2.32
C VAL A 93 -8.54 -10.37 2.80
N THR A 94 -7.81 -10.98 1.88
CA THR A 94 -6.80 -12.00 2.18
C THR A 94 -5.45 -11.45 1.76
N ALA A 95 -4.46 -11.53 2.66
CA ALA A 95 -3.13 -11.03 2.42
C ALA A 95 -2.06 -12.10 2.69
N ALA A 96 -1.04 -12.14 1.83
CA ALA A 96 0.17 -12.93 2.00
C ALA A 96 1.05 -12.33 3.10
N TRP A 97 0.63 -12.56 4.34
CA TRP A 97 1.25 -12.02 5.54
C TRP A 97 1.18 -13.06 6.67
N THR A 98 2.25 -13.12 7.46
CA THR A 98 2.43 -14.22 8.43
C THR A 98 2.51 -13.72 9.86
N ALA A 99 2.63 -12.41 10.10
CA ALA A 99 2.79 -11.82 11.42
C ALA A 99 1.48 -11.19 11.92
N THR A 100 1.07 -11.49 13.15
CA THR A 100 -0.09 -10.87 13.79
C THR A 100 0.19 -10.64 15.27
N GLU A 101 -0.52 -9.70 15.85
CA GLU A 101 -0.43 -9.40 17.27
C GLU A 101 -1.28 -10.38 18.08
N PHE A 102 -0.73 -10.88 19.19
CA PHE A 102 -1.49 -11.62 20.19
C PHE A 102 -2.25 -10.63 21.06
N ASN A 103 -3.57 -10.66 20.98
CA ASN A 103 -4.44 -9.74 21.67
C ASN A 103 -5.79 -10.38 21.97
N ASP A 104 -6.49 -9.87 22.97
CA ASP A 104 -7.81 -10.38 23.37
C ASP A 104 -7.78 -11.91 23.62
N GLY A 105 -6.65 -12.39 24.15
CA GLY A 105 -6.39 -13.81 24.47
C GLY A 105 -6.10 -14.73 23.28
N LYS A 106 -5.89 -14.19 22.08
CA LYS A 106 -5.65 -15.01 20.88
C LYS A 106 -4.79 -14.32 19.81
N ALA A 107 -4.22 -15.13 18.94
CA ALA A 107 -3.67 -14.71 17.65
C ALA A 107 -4.26 -15.60 16.55
N THR A 108 -4.76 -15.00 15.47
CA THR A 108 -5.46 -15.72 14.39
C THR A 108 -4.77 -15.49 13.06
N TRP A 109 -4.60 -16.57 12.31
CA TRP A 109 -4.10 -16.60 10.94
C TRP A 109 -5.00 -17.48 10.09
N ALA A 110 -4.84 -17.36 8.78
CA ALA A 110 -5.23 -18.40 7.85
C ALA A 110 -3.98 -19.16 7.36
N TYR A 111 -4.16 -20.40 6.92
CA TYR A 111 -3.15 -21.14 6.17
C TYR A 111 -3.81 -21.80 4.97
N GLU A 112 -3.08 -21.85 3.86
CA GLU A 112 -3.53 -22.50 2.64
C GLU A 112 -2.63 -23.70 2.33
N LEU A 113 -3.26 -24.80 1.95
CA LEU A 113 -2.58 -26.00 1.43
C LEU A 113 -2.95 -26.19 -0.04
N GLY A 114 -1.96 -26.34 -0.91
CA GLY A 114 -2.21 -26.53 -2.35
C GLY A 114 -2.82 -27.89 -2.69
N LYS A 115 -2.75 -28.86 -1.78
CA LYS A 115 -3.30 -30.23 -1.87
C LYS A 115 -3.60 -30.78 -0.48
N ASP A 116 -4.34 -31.89 -0.43
CA ASP A 116 -4.51 -32.68 0.79
C ASP A 116 -3.15 -33.18 1.31
N ALA A 117 -2.89 -32.99 2.61
CA ALA A 117 -1.66 -33.33 3.28
C ALA A 117 -1.82 -34.55 4.21
N ASP A 118 -0.82 -35.44 4.23
CA ASP A 118 -0.72 -36.49 5.25
C ASP A 118 -0.28 -35.87 6.59
N LYS A 119 0.71 -34.97 6.52
CA LYS A 119 1.22 -34.21 7.66
C LYS A 119 1.22 -32.73 7.31
N ALA A 120 0.65 -31.93 8.21
CA ALA A 120 0.78 -30.48 8.19
C ALA A 120 1.12 -30.02 9.61
N THR A 121 2.19 -29.25 9.74
CA THR A 121 2.73 -28.75 11.01
C THR A 121 2.67 -27.23 11.02
N LEU A 122 2.15 -26.69 12.11
CA LEU A 122 2.08 -25.26 12.38
C LEU A 122 3.12 -24.91 13.46
N GLN A 123 3.82 -23.80 13.26
CA GLN A 123 4.78 -23.25 14.21
C GLN A 123 4.47 -21.77 14.45
N VAL A 124 4.36 -21.39 15.72
CA VAL A 124 4.27 -19.98 16.13
C VAL A 124 5.65 -19.55 16.59
N ILE A 125 6.13 -18.45 16.02
CA ILE A 125 7.48 -17.92 16.19
C ILE A 125 7.38 -16.51 16.78
N ASP A 126 8.16 -16.22 17.82
CA ASP A 126 8.21 -14.88 18.41
C ASP A 126 9.05 -13.90 17.58
N SER A 127 9.08 -12.63 18.00
CA SER A 127 9.87 -11.57 17.35
C SER A 127 11.39 -11.78 17.41
N LYS A 128 11.87 -12.71 18.24
CA LYS A 128 13.29 -13.09 18.36
C LYS A 128 13.64 -14.29 17.47
N GLY A 129 12.66 -14.86 16.77
CA GLY A 129 12.83 -16.03 15.91
C GLY A 129 12.74 -17.38 16.65
N ALA A 130 12.33 -17.39 17.92
CA ALA A 130 12.18 -18.61 18.69
C ALA A 130 10.80 -19.25 18.45
N VAL A 131 10.77 -20.58 18.27
CA VAL A 131 9.52 -21.34 18.11
C VAL A 131 8.87 -21.55 19.48
N VAL A 132 7.93 -20.68 19.83
CA VAL A 132 7.22 -20.68 21.12
C VAL A 132 6.09 -21.70 21.19
N TRP A 133 5.53 -22.11 20.05
CA TRP A 133 4.52 -23.18 19.97
C TRP A 133 4.67 -23.98 18.67
N GLN A 134 4.33 -25.26 18.71
CA GLN A 134 4.29 -26.13 17.54
C GLN A 134 3.22 -27.21 17.71
N GLY A 135 2.48 -27.51 16.63
CA GLY A 135 1.45 -28.54 16.64
C GLY A 135 1.07 -29.01 15.23
N SER A 136 0.24 -30.06 15.17
CA SER A 136 -0.40 -30.47 13.90
C SER A 136 -1.41 -29.40 13.48
N ALA A 137 -1.52 -29.15 12.18
CA ALA A 137 -2.62 -28.37 11.64
C ALA A 137 -3.95 -29.06 11.96
N PRO A 138 -5.00 -28.31 12.37
CA PRO A 138 -6.32 -28.88 12.64
C PRO A 138 -6.99 -29.51 11.42
N ASP A 139 -6.79 -28.91 10.25
CA ASP A 139 -7.26 -29.40 8.96
C ASP A 139 -6.04 -29.63 8.04
N LYS A 140 -6.17 -30.61 7.16
CA LYS A 140 -5.12 -31.01 6.22
C LYS A 140 -5.63 -31.16 4.79
N SER A 141 -6.89 -30.84 4.54
CA SER A 141 -7.45 -30.82 3.19
C SER A 141 -6.89 -29.64 2.39
N SER A 142 -6.97 -29.73 1.07
CA SER A 142 -6.60 -28.65 0.17
C SER A 142 -7.48 -27.42 0.39
N GLY A 143 -6.88 -26.23 0.26
CA GLY A 143 -7.58 -24.95 0.35
C GLY A 143 -7.23 -24.17 1.61
N LEU A 144 -8.09 -23.21 1.92
CA LEU A 144 -7.88 -22.21 2.97
C LEU A 144 -8.50 -22.65 4.29
N HIS A 145 -7.72 -22.56 5.36
CA HIS A 145 -8.09 -22.95 6.71
C HIS A 145 -7.76 -21.85 7.70
N THR A 146 -8.48 -21.81 8.83
CA THR A 146 -8.21 -20.86 9.92
C THR A 146 -7.46 -21.55 11.05
N PHE A 147 -6.47 -20.87 11.62
CA PHE A 147 -5.76 -21.28 12.82
C PHE A 147 -5.81 -20.17 13.86
N THR A 148 -6.19 -20.50 15.09
CA THR A 148 -6.18 -19.58 16.23
C THR A 148 -5.34 -20.18 17.34
N TRP A 149 -4.36 -19.41 17.81
CA TRP A 149 -3.50 -19.76 18.93
C TRP A 149 -3.96 -19.02 20.19
N ASP A 150 -4.02 -19.74 21.31
CA ASP A 150 -4.47 -19.25 22.62
C ASP A 150 -3.34 -18.64 23.47
N GLY A 151 -2.14 -18.52 22.91
CA GLY A 151 -1.00 -17.90 23.58
C GLY A 151 -0.21 -18.84 24.49
N LYS A 152 -0.57 -20.12 24.57
CA LYS A 152 0.19 -21.09 25.35
C LYS A 152 1.48 -21.49 24.65
N MET A 153 2.58 -21.35 25.36
CA MET A 153 3.90 -21.77 24.91
C MET A 153 4.15 -23.26 25.17
N LYS A 154 5.25 -23.79 24.60
CA LYS A 154 5.72 -25.17 24.80
C LYS A 154 5.99 -25.55 26.26
N ASP A 155 6.38 -24.58 27.09
CA ASP A 155 6.67 -24.79 28.52
C ASP A 155 5.42 -24.65 29.41
N GLY A 156 4.24 -24.41 28.82
CA GLY A 156 2.98 -24.23 29.52
C GLY A 156 2.75 -22.80 30.03
N SER A 157 3.71 -21.88 29.86
CA SER A 157 3.51 -20.45 30.12
C SER A 157 2.60 -19.81 29.06
N THR A 158 2.11 -18.62 29.35
CA THR A 158 1.26 -17.83 28.45
C THR A 158 1.96 -16.53 28.09
N VAL A 159 1.76 -16.08 26.85
CA VAL A 159 2.26 -14.78 26.40
C VAL A 159 1.43 -13.61 26.92
N ASP A 160 2.08 -12.47 27.08
CA ASP A 160 1.41 -11.19 27.33
C ASP A 160 0.75 -10.65 26.06
N ALA A 161 -0.33 -9.88 26.24
CA ALA A 161 -0.98 -9.14 25.17
C ALA A 161 -0.01 -8.11 24.55
N GLY A 162 -0.12 -7.89 23.25
CA GLY A 162 0.69 -6.95 22.49
C GLY A 162 1.93 -7.55 21.82
N GLY A 163 2.27 -8.82 22.10
CA GLY A 163 3.35 -9.50 21.41
C GLY A 163 3.01 -9.81 19.95
N VAL A 164 3.95 -9.57 19.03
CA VAL A 164 3.80 -9.96 17.62
C VAL A 164 4.42 -11.32 17.38
N TYR A 165 3.65 -12.20 16.73
CA TYR A 165 4.04 -13.57 16.43
C TYR A 165 3.86 -13.89 14.95
N THR A 166 4.69 -14.81 14.46
CA THR A 166 4.66 -15.27 13.08
C THR A 166 4.21 -16.72 13.00
N LEU A 167 3.28 -17.02 12.09
CA LEU A 167 2.92 -18.40 11.75
C LEU A 167 3.80 -18.92 10.61
N LYS A 168 4.33 -20.12 10.78
CA LYS A 168 4.96 -20.92 9.72
C LYS A 168 4.19 -22.23 9.54
N VAL A 169 4.00 -22.60 8.29
CA VAL A 169 3.29 -23.82 7.88
C VAL A 169 4.28 -24.69 7.10
N ALA A 170 4.26 -25.99 7.35
CA ALA A 170 4.97 -26.97 6.55
C ALA A 170 4.08 -28.21 6.38
N ALA A 171 3.90 -28.65 5.14
CA ALA A 171 3.05 -29.79 4.82
C ALA A 171 3.75 -30.78 3.88
N THR A 172 3.40 -32.07 4.02
CA THR A 172 3.88 -33.15 3.16
C THR A 172 2.75 -34.11 2.80
N ASP A 173 2.84 -34.72 1.61
CA ASP A 173 1.96 -35.79 1.18
C ASP A 173 2.34 -37.15 1.82
N SER A 174 1.61 -38.20 1.46
CA SER A 174 1.83 -39.57 1.95
C SER A 174 3.16 -40.19 1.51
N SER A 175 3.79 -39.67 0.45
CA SER A 175 5.13 -40.06 0.00
C SER A 175 6.24 -39.31 0.75
N GLY A 176 5.87 -38.29 1.54
CA GLY A 176 6.79 -37.39 2.23
C GLY A 176 7.28 -36.22 1.37
N ALA A 177 6.72 -36.02 0.17
CA ALA A 177 7.05 -34.88 -0.67
C ALA A 177 6.40 -33.60 -0.11
N ALA A 178 7.09 -32.47 -0.21
CA ALA A 178 6.59 -31.18 0.27
C ALA A 178 5.36 -30.73 -0.54
N ILE A 179 4.37 -30.21 0.16
CA ILE A 179 3.19 -29.56 -0.41
C ILE A 179 3.36 -28.05 -0.30
N ASP A 180 3.01 -27.33 -1.36
CA ASP A 180 2.96 -25.86 -1.33
C ASP A 180 1.97 -25.42 -0.25
N SER A 181 2.47 -24.62 0.69
CA SER A 181 1.70 -24.13 1.82
C SER A 181 2.12 -22.71 2.17
N GLN A 182 1.16 -21.88 2.58
CA GLN A 182 1.43 -20.51 3.01
C GLN A 182 0.57 -20.11 4.20
N ALA A 183 1.09 -19.20 5.03
CA ALA A 183 0.32 -18.52 6.06
C ALA A 183 -0.16 -17.16 5.52
N LEU A 184 -1.37 -16.81 5.90
CA LEU A 184 -2.11 -15.66 5.40
C LEU A 184 -2.79 -14.93 6.57
N ILE A 185 -3.16 -13.67 6.35
CA ILE A 185 -4.10 -12.95 7.21
C ILE A 185 -5.38 -12.70 6.43
N GLN A 186 -6.51 -12.99 7.06
CA GLN A 186 -7.83 -12.72 6.52
C GLN A 186 -8.62 -11.86 7.49
N GLY A 187 -9.28 -10.83 6.99
CA GLY A 187 -10.12 -9.99 7.83
C GLY A 187 -10.71 -8.80 7.10
N ARG A 188 -11.59 -8.11 7.82
CA ARG A 188 -12.19 -6.86 7.36
C ARG A 188 -11.18 -5.73 7.52
N VAL A 189 -10.98 -4.95 6.46
CA VAL A 189 -10.17 -3.74 6.53
C VAL A 189 -10.95 -2.67 7.30
N THR A 190 -10.35 -2.14 8.36
CA THR A 190 -10.94 -1.10 9.22
C THR A 190 -10.34 0.28 8.98
N GLY A 191 -9.19 0.35 8.31
CA GLY A 191 -8.51 1.61 8.03
C GLY A 191 -7.41 1.46 7.01
N VAL A 192 -6.88 2.62 6.59
CA VAL A 192 -5.74 2.73 5.69
C VAL A 192 -4.80 3.77 6.24
N GLU A 193 -3.51 3.45 6.27
CA GLU A 193 -2.45 4.33 6.74
C GLU A 193 -1.39 4.51 5.66
N MET A 194 -0.70 5.64 5.67
CA MET A 194 0.41 5.92 4.75
C MET A 194 1.72 5.91 5.53
N TYR A 195 2.62 4.99 5.18
CA TYR A 195 3.98 4.97 5.69
C TYR A 195 4.97 5.13 4.54
N ASN A 196 5.83 6.15 4.61
CA ASN A 196 6.84 6.45 3.58
C ASN A 196 6.28 6.50 2.14
N GLY A 197 5.05 6.98 1.96
CA GLY A 197 4.40 7.10 0.65
C GLY A 197 3.78 5.80 0.11
N ALA A 198 3.82 4.69 0.87
CA ALA A 198 3.14 3.46 0.54
C ALA A 198 1.88 3.27 1.41
N PRO A 199 0.76 2.79 0.83
CA PRO A 199 -0.45 2.50 1.58
C PRO A 199 -0.34 1.17 2.35
N TYR A 200 -0.80 1.19 3.59
CA TYR A 200 -0.92 0.04 4.50
C TYR A 200 -2.39 -0.12 4.88
N LEU A 201 -2.84 -1.37 4.97
CA LEU A 201 -4.18 -1.71 5.42
C LEU A 201 -4.15 -2.05 6.91
N VAL A 202 -5.16 -1.58 7.62
CA VAL A 202 -5.43 -1.97 9.01
C VAL A 202 -6.48 -3.07 9.00
N ILE A 203 -6.12 -4.26 9.49
CA ILE A 203 -7.00 -5.42 9.64
C ILE A 203 -7.01 -5.82 11.11
N GLY A 204 -8.11 -5.54 11.81
CA GLY A 204 -8.15 -5.68 13.27
C GLY A 204 -7.10 -4.77 13.93
N LYS A 205 -6.11 -5.36 14.60
CA LYS A 205 -4.97 -4.65 15.20
C LYS A 205 -3.66 -4.81 14.39
N SER A 206 -3.71 -5.53 13.27
CA SER A 206 -2.56 -5.71 12.38
C SER A 206 -2.51 -4.63 11.30
N ILE A 207 -1.31 -4.13 11.01
CA ILE A 207 -1.02 -3.19 9.94
C ILE A 207 -0.10 -3.88 8.94
N LEU A 208 -0.50 -3.96 7.67
CA LEU A 208 0.26 -4.64 6.62
C LEU A 208 0.27 -3.85 5.31
N PRO A 209 1.32 -3.96 4.47
CA PRO A 209 1.38 -3.25 3.20
C PRO A 209 0.25 -3.69 2.26
N LEU A 210 -0.36 -2.74 1.54
CA LEU A 210 -1.39 -3.05 0.53
C LEU A 210 -0.88 -4.03 -0.55
N SER A 211 0.42 -3.99 -0.86
CA SER A 211 1.06 -4.89 -1.83
C SER A 211 1.02 -6.37 -1.46
N THR A 212 0.67 -6.71 -0.21
CA THR A 212 0.53 -8.09 0.26
C THR A 212 -0.86 -8.67 0.03
N VAL A 213 -1.84 -7.85 -0.37
CA VAL A 213 -3.21 -8.29 -0.62
C VAL A 213 -3.26 -9.17 -1.87
N ILE A 214 -3.84 -10.36 -1.73
CA ILE A 214 -4.01 -11.34 -2.82
C ILE A 214 -5.48 -11.54 -3.20
N SER A 215 -6.44 -11.22 -2.32
CA SER A 215 -7.87 -11.26 -2.64
C SER A 215 -8.64 -10.13 -1.95
N LEU A 216 -9.71 -9.68 -2.62
CA LEU A 216 -10.65 -8.69 -2.14
C LEU A 216 -12.07 -9.20 -2.37
N ASN A 217 -12.88 -9.27 -1.32
CA ASN A 217 -14.24 -9.78 -1.36
C ASN A 217 -15.18 -8.80 -0.64
N GLU A 218 -16.41 -8.68 -1.13
CA GLU A 218 -17.44 -7.93 -0.43
C GLU A 218 -17.96 -8.72 0.77
N ILE A 219 -18.34 -8.01 1.84
CA ILE A 219 -19.07 -8.63 2.94
C ILE A 219 -20.53 -8.71 2.52
N THR A 220 -20.93 -9.84 1.95
CA THR A 220 -22.35 -10.16 1.77
C THR A 220 -22.88 -10.62 3.11
N SER A 221 -23.60 -9.75 3.81
CA SER A 221 -24.47 -10.17 4.92
C SER A 221 -25.61 -10.99 4.32
N GLN A 222 -25.42 -12.30 4.14
CA GLN A 222 -26.57 -13.19 3.96
C GLN A 222 -27.31 -13.27 5.31
N ALA A 223 -28.25 -12.35 5.51
CA ALA A 223 -29.33 -12.60 6.44
C ALA A 223 -30.22 -13.67 5.79
N ASN A 224 -30.31 -14.82 6.44
CA ASN A 224 -31.35 -15.80 6.19
C ASN A 224 -32.71 -15.13 6.44
N ASN A 225 -33.32 -14.55 5.41
CA ASN A 225 -34.76 -14.35 5.40
C ASN A 225 -35.36 -15.67 4.96
N ASP A 226 -35.46 -16.58 5.92
CA ASP A 226 -36.36 -17.71 5.88
C ASP A 226 -37.79 -17.15 5.97
N ASP A 227 -38.32 -16.65 4.85
CA ASP A 227 -39.74 -16.36 4.69
C ASP A 227 -40.47 -17.70 4.47
N THR A 228 -40.48 -18.53 5.52
CA THR A 228 -41.47 -19.59 5.70
C THR A 228 -42.49 -19.14 6.73
N GLU A 229 -43.60 -18.57 6.25
CA GLU A 229 -44.98 -18.82 6.69
C GLU A 229 -45.86 -17.62 6.35
N ASN A 230 -46.69 -17.75 5.32
CA ASN A 230 -48.13 -17.67 5.52
C ASN A 230 -48.90 -18.27 4.33
N PRO A 231 -49.32 -19.54 4.39
CA PRO A 231 -50.31 -20.09 3.47
C PRO A 231 -51.69 -19.92 4.10
N ASN A 232 -52.28 -18.72 4.04
CA ASN A 232 -53.72 -18.61 4.23
C ASN A 232 -54.33 -17.38 3.56
N VAL A 233 -54.77 -17.54 2.31
CA VAL A 233 -55.91 -16.79 1.79
C VAL A 233 -56.85 -17.79 1.15
N SER A 234 -57.73 -18.36 1.96
CA SER A 234 -58.94 -19.05 1.51
C SER A 234 -59.89 -18.02 0.92
N THR A 235 -59.87 -17.83 -0.40
CA THR A 235 -60.99 -17.23 -1.13
C THR A 235 -61.99 -18.33 -1.48
N GLU A 236 -62.98 -18.46 -0.60
CA GLU A 236 -64.22 -19.20 -0.82
C GLU A 236 -65.15 -18.31 -1.65
N GLU A 237 -65.36 -18.63 -2.93
CA GLU A 237 -66.49 -18.12 -3.71
C GLU A 237 -66.99 -19.15 -4.74
N ALA A 238 -68.29 -19.46 -4.64
CA ALA A 238 -69.21 -20.10 -5.59
C ALA A 238 -69.15 -21.63 -5.80
N ALA A 239 -70.13 -22.36 -5.27
CA ALA A 239 -71.35 -22.74 -6.02
C ALA A 239 -72.19 -23.84 -5.31
N ALA A 240 -73.52 -23.66 -5.41
CA ALA A 240 -74.64 -24.57 -5.12
C ALA A 240 -75.16 -24.66 -3.68
#